data_AF-A0A521HBI3-F1
#
_entry.id   AF-A0A521HBI3-F1
#
_cell.length_a   1.000
_cell.length_b   1.000
_cell.length_c   1.000
_cell.angle_alpha   90.00
_cell.angle_beta   90.00
_cell.angle_gamma   90.00
#
_symmetry.space_group_name_H-M   'P 1'
#
loop_
_entity.id
_entity.type
_entity.pdbx_description
1 polymer ?
#
loop_
_entity_poly.entity_id
_entity_poly.type
_entity_poly.pdbx_seq_one_letter_code
_entity_poly.pdbx_strand_id
1 'polypeptide(L)'
;MKSIAALALLMVACASVGLLVCGGDVLEVGLVGGLPVGNAVAALAVTSIAGIPMLLSTRGTLLRRVAIASFCGALAWLPVSIALAGNTALNFSGWRGSAWLVFSLVLHFVVVCVLLWAFAVRMLAMFRRSGAGSRAAN
;
A
#
# COMPACT_ATOMS: atom_id res chain seq x y z
N MET A 1 -3.00 19.95 -4.20
CA MET A 1 -3.61 18.71 -4.74
C MET A 1 -2.92 17.43 -4.27
N LYS A 2 -1.62 17.19 -4.52
CA LYS A 2 -0.94 15.93 -4.12
C LYS A 2 -1.06 15.56 -2.64
N SER A 3 -0.98 16.55 -1.74
CA SER A 3 -1.11 16.32 -0.29
C SER A 3 -2.53 15.91 0.10
N ILE A 4 -3.56 16.48 -0.53
CA ILE A 4 -4.97 16.12 -0.30
C ILE A 4 -5.21 14.69 -0.77
N ALA A 5 -4.71 14.32 -1.96
CA ALA A 5 -4.82 12.96 -2.48
C ALA A 5 -4.11 11.94 -1.57
N ALA A 6 -2.91 12.26 -1.07
CA ALA A 6 -2.21 11.38 -0.14
C ALA A 6 -2.93 11.27 1.22
N LEU A 7 -3.55 12.34 1.71
CA LEU A 7 -4.39 12.29 2.91
C LEU A 7 -5.62 11.41 2.68
N ALA A 8 -6.29 11.53 1.53
CA ALA A 8 -7.40 10.67 1.17
C ALA A 8 -6.98 9.19 1.11
N LEU A 9 -5.84 8.87 0.49
CA LEU A 9 -5.30 7.52 0.48
C LEU A 9 -4.97 7.01 1.89
N LEU A 10 -4.44 7.86 2.77
CA LEU A 10 -4.18 7.48 4.16
C LEU A 10 -5.48 7.19 4.91
N MET A 11 -6.51 8.02 4.74
CA MET A 11 -7.84 7.79 5.34
C MET A 11 -8.44 6.48 4.85
N VAL A 12 -8.35 6.20 3.55
CA VAL A 12 -8.79 4.91 2.97
C VAL A 12 -8.00 3.75 3.58
N ALA A 13 -6.67 3.85 3.63
CA ALA A 13 -5.83 2.81 4.22
C ALA A 13 -6.19 2.54 5.69
N CYS A 14 -6.35 3.59 6.51
CA CYS A 14 -6.74 3.45 7.91
C CYS A 14 -8.14 2.84 8.06
N ALA A 15 -9.12 3.27 7.25
CA ALA A 15 -10.46 2.71 7.27
C ALA A 15 -10.46 1.23 6.84
N SER A 16 -9.70 0.87 5.80
CA SER A 16 -9.57 -0.51 5.33
C SER A 16 -8.90 -1.40 6.39
N VAL A 17 -7.81 -0.94 7.01
CA VAL A 17 -7.15 -1.69 8.09
C VAL A 17 -8.07 -1.82 9.30
N GLY A 18 -8.76 -0.75 9.70
CA GLY A 18 -9.76 -0.79 10.77
C GLY A 18 -10.88 -1.78 10.49
N LEU A 19 -11.38 -1.82 9.24
CA LEU A 19 -12.38 -2.79 8.82
C LEU A 19 -11.82 -4.23 8.80
N LEU A 20 -10.57 -4.46 8.40
CA LEU A 20 -9.96 -5.79 8.45
C LEU A 20 -9.76 -6.30 9.89
N VAL A 21 -9.53 -5.40 10.84
CA VAL A 21 -9.33 -5.75 12.26
C VAL A 21 -10.66 -5.94 12.99
N CYS A 22 -11.65 -5.09 12.71
CA CYS A 22 -12.90 -5.01 13.46
C CYS A 22 -14.14 -5.53 12.72
N GLY A 23 -14.01 -5.87 11.43
CA GLY A 23 -15.16 -6.07 10.53
C GLY A 23 -15.94 -7.36 10.72
N GLY A 24 -15.38 -8.36 11.41
CA GLY A 24 -16.05 -9.65 11.68
C GLY A 24 -16.71 -10.23 10.43
N ASP A 25 -17.98 -10.62 10.58
CA ASP A 25 -18.80 -11.26 9.54
C ASP A 25 -18.94 -10.43 8.25
N VAL A 26 -18.82 -9.10 8.33
CA VAL A 26 -18.92 -8.22 7.15
C VAL A 26 -17.82 -8.53 6.12
N LEU A 27 -16.66 -9.03 6.57
CA LEU A 27 -15.55 -9.38 5.69
C LEU A 27 -15.83 -10.63 4.84
N GLU A 28 -16.73 -11.50 5.30
CA GLU A 28 -17.09 -12.74 4.61
C GLU A 28 -18.21 -12.53 3.57
N VAL A 29 -18.92 -11.39 3.64
CA VAL A 29 -19.95 -11.03 2.67
C VAL A 29 -19.36 -11.05 1.26
N GLY A 30 -20.00 -11.79 0.35
CA GLY A 30 -19.61 -11.85 -1.05
C GLY A 30 -20.07 -10.62 -1.82
N LEU A 31 -19.15 -9.96 -2.52
CA LEU A 31 -19.47 -8.94 -3.52
C LEU A 31 -19.99 -9.60 -4.80
N VAL A 32 -20.45 -8.76 -5.75
CA VAL A 32 -20.80 -9.21 -7.11
C VAL A 32 -19.61 -9.98 -7.71
N GLY A 33 -19.86 -11.20 -8.18
CA GLY A 33 -18.80 -12.11 -8.65
C GLY A 33 -18.20 -13.03 -7.57
N GLY A 34 -18.71 -12.98 -6.33
CA GLY A 34 -18.32 -13.90 -5.25
C GLY A 34 -16.99 -13.58 -4.59
N LEU A 35 -16.44 -12.37 -4.78
CA LEU A 35 -15.24 -11.90 -4.08
C LEU A 35 -15.59 -11.50 -2.65
N PRO A 36 -15.03 -12.13 -1.60
CA PRO A 36 -15.26 -11.70 -0.23
C PRO A 36 -14.84 -10.23 -0.04
N VAL A 37 -15.63 -9.46 0.69
CA VAL A 37 -15.36 -8.06 1.04
C VAL A 37 -13.96 -7.94 1.65
N GLY A 38 -13.55 -8.86 2.52
CA GLY A 38 -12.21 -8.86 3.13
C GLY A 38 -11.08 -8.87 2.11
N ASN A 39 -11.19 -9.64 1.03
CA ASN A 39 -10.16 -9.70 -0.01
C ASN A 39 -10.09 -8.38 -0.80
N ALA A 40 -11.25 -7.78 -1.09
CA ALA A 40 -11.31 -6.48 -1.75
C ALA A 40 -10.73 -5.36 -0.87
N VAL A 41 -11.07 -5.36 0.42
CA VAL A 41 -10.59 -4.38 1.41
C VAL A 41 -9.09 -4.53 1.65
N ALA A 42 -8.56 -5.75 1.69
CA ALA A 42 -7.12 -6.01 1.78
C ALA A 42 -6.36 -5.44 0.57
N ALA A 43 -6.86 -5.70 -0.65
CA ALA A 43 -6.29 -5.15 -1.87
C ALA A 43 -6.34 -3.61 -1.88
N LEU A 44 -7.43 -3.02 -1.40
CA LEU A 44 -7.58 -1.57 -1.27
C LEU A 44 -6.58 -1.00 -0.27
N ALA A 45 -6.43 -1.61 0.90
CA ALA A 45 -5.50 -1.19 1.94
C ALA A 45 -4.05 -1.13 1.40
N VAL A 46 -3.55 -2.23 0.83
CA VAL A 46 -2.17 -2.29 0.34
C VAL A 46 -1.93 -1.33 -0.82
N THR A 47 -2.91 -1.19 -1.73
CA THR A 47 -2.84 -0.26 -2.87
C THR A 47 -2.82 1.19 -2.40
N SER A 48 -3.67 1.56 -1.45
CA SER A 48 -3.72 2.92 -0.89
C SER A 48 -2.42 3.27 -0.19
N ILE A 49 -1.86 2.36 0.62
CA ILE A 49 -0.58 2.57 1.30
C ILE A 49 0.55 2.75 0.28
N ALA A 50 0.64 1.89 -0.74
CA ALA A 50 1.66 1.98 -1.78
C ALA A 50 1.52 3.24 -2.65
N GLY A 51 0.29 3.74 -2.82
CA GLY A 51 -0.01 4.96 -3.58
C GLY A 51 0.53 6.23 -2.91
N ILE A 52 0.65 6.28 -1.59
CA ILE A 52 1.16 7.45 -0.84
C ILE A 52 2.60 7.81 -1.25
N PRO A 53 3.62 6.93 -1.11
CA PRO A 53 4.98 7.26 -1.53
C PRO A 53 5.06 7.44 -3.04
N MET A 54 4.22 6.74 -3.82
CA MET A 54 4.13 6.97 -5.27
C MET A 54 3.66 8.39 -5.59
N LEU A 55 2.67 8.96 -4.89
CA LEU A 55 2.21 10.33 -5.15
C LEU A 55 3.19 11.39 -4.65
N LEU A 56 3.84 11.14 -3.52
CA LEU A 56 4.60 12.15 -2.78
C LEU A 56 6.09 12.22 -3.16
N SER A 57 6.64 11.18 -3.78
CA SER A 57 8.05 11.13 -4.21
C SER A 57 8.35 12.02 -5.42
N THR A 58 9.54 12.64 -5.41
CA THR A 58 10.04 13.51 -6.48
C THR A 58 10.39 12.70 -7.73
N ARG A 59 10.01 13.20 -8.92
CA ARG A 59 10.34 12.57 -10.21
C ARG A 59 11.86 12.43 -10.37
N GLY A 60 12.28 11.34 -11.02
CA GLY A 60 13.70 11.04 -11.27
C GLY A 60 14.45 10.41 -10.09
N THR A 61 13.88 10.36 -8.88
CA THR A 61 14.52 9.72 -7.73
C THR A 61 14.39 8.20 -7.76
N LEU A 62 15.35 7.50 -7.14
CA LEU A 62 15.27 6.05 -6.92
C LEU A 62 14.01 5.69 -6.14
N LEU A 63 13.69 6.46 -5.09
CA LEU A 63 12.46 6.30 -4.31
C LEU A 63 11.21 6.32 -5.19
N ARG A 64 11.13 7.21 -6.19
CA ARG A 64 10.00 7.25 -7.13
C ARG A 64 9.87 5.97 -7.95
N ARG A 65 11.00 5.41 -8.42
CA ARG A 65 11.01 4.17 -9.21
C ARG A 65 10.54 2.98 -8.35
N VAL A 66 11.09 2.87 -7.14
CA VAL A 66 10.72 1.80 -6.20
C VAL A 66 9.25 1.95 -5.76
N ALA A 67 8.78 3.17 -5.51
CA ALA A 67 7.38 3.43 -5.16
C ALA A 67 6.41 3.09 -6.31
N ILE A 68 6.77 3.38 -7.57
CA ILE A 68 5.96 2.95 -8.73
C ILE A 68 5.93 1.42 -8.80
N ALA A 69 7.08 0.75 -8.70
CA ALA A 69 7.15 -0.71 -8.76
C ALA A 69 6.31 -1.36 -7.65
N SER A 70 6.42 -0.85 -6.42
CA SER A 70 5.64 -1.29 -5.26
C SER A 70 4.14 -1.06 -5.46
N PHE A 71 3.73 0.09 -6.00
CA PHE A 71 2.33 0.38 -6.32
C PHE A 71 1.77 -0.54 -7.41
N CYS A 72 2.54 -0.79 -8.49
CA CYS A 72 2.14 -1.75 -9.52
C CYS A 72 2.02 -3.17 -8.95
N GLY A 73 2.93 -3.57 -8.06
CA GLY A 73 2.83 -4.85 -7.35
C GLY A 73 1.58 -4.95 -6.49
N ALA A 74 1.24 -3.90 -5.75
CA ALA A 74 0.02 -3.83 -4.94
C ALA A 74 -1.26 -3.90 -5.80
N LEU A 75 -1.30 -3.18 -6.94
CA LEU A 75 -2.41 -3.26 -7.89
C LEU A 75 -2.57 -4.65 -8.51
N ALA A 76 -1.47 -5.29 -8.85
CA ALA A 76 -1.47 -6.64 -9.43
C ALA A 76 -1.75 -7.73 -8.39
N TRP A 77 -1.64 -7.44 -7.09
CA TRP A 77 -1.74 -8.45 -6.03
C TRP A 77 -3.07 -9.22 -6.09
N LEU A 78 -4.21 -8.54 -6.17
CA LEU A 78 -5.51 -9.19 -6.21
C LEU A 78 -5.77 -10.01 -7.48
N PRO A 79 -5.61 -9.47 -8.72
CA PRO A 79 -5.84 -10.25 -9.92
C PRO A 79 -4.90 -11.46 -10.03
N VAL A 80 -3.63 -11.31 -9.61
CA VAL A 80 -2.69 -12.44 -9.56
C VAL A 80 -3.11 -13.46 -8.50
N SER A 81 -3.58 -13.01 -7.33
CA SER A 81 -4.12 -13.89 -6.29
C SER A 81 -5.29 -14.74 -6.82
N ILE A 82 -6.25 -14.11 -7.50
CA ILE A 82 -7.42 -14.80 -8.09
C ILE A 82 -6.97 -15.80 -9.15
N ALA A 83 -6.08 -15.39 -10.05
CA ALA A 83 -5.58 -16.26 -11.12
C ALA A 83 -4.82 -17.48 -10.57
N LEU A 84 -4.04 -17.31 -9.50
CA LEU A 84 -3.28 -18.39 -8.88
C LEU A 84 -4.15 -19.31 -8.01
N ALA A 85 -5.13 -18.76 -7.30
CA ALA A 85 -6.06 -19.54 -6.48
C ALA A 85 -7.08 -20.31 -7.34
N GLY A 86 -7.39 -19.80 -8.54
CA GLY A 86 -8.47 -20.32 -9.38
C GLY A 86 -9.86 -20.10 -8.79
N ASN A 87 -9.96 -19.25 -7.74
CA ASN A 87 -11.20 -18.92 -7.05
C ASN A 87 -11.10 -17.51 -6.44
N THR A 88 -12.26 -16.89 -6.17
CA THR A 88 -12.35 -15.53 -5.62
C THR A 88 -12.17 -15.46 -4.11
N ALA A 89 -12.34 -16.59 -3.42
CA ALA A 89 -12.09 -16.70 -1.98
C ALA A 89 -10.60 -16.66 -1.62
N LEU A 90 -9.70 -16.76 -2.62
CA LEU A 90 -8.26 -16.82 -2.45
C LEU A 90 -7.82 -18.03 -1.61
N ASN A 91 -8.53 -19.15 -1.78
CA ASN A 91 -8.15 -20.41 -1.16
C ASN A 91 -6.96 -21.00 -1.91
N PHE A 92 -5.78 -20.94 -1.29
CA PHE A 92 -4.56 -21.54 -1.82
C PHE A 92 -4.27 -22.88 -1.13
N SER A 93 -3.74 -23.85 -1.88
CA SER A 93 -3.34 -25.15 -1.34
C SER A 93 -1.96 -25.58 -1.87
N GLY A 94 -1.31 -26.47 -1.12
CA GLY A 94 0.01 -27.01 -1.46
C GLY A 94 1.12 -25.96 -1.53
N TRP A 95 2.20 -26.29 -2.25
CA TRP A 95 3.40 -25.45 -2.35
C TRP A 95 3.15 -24.06 -2.95
N ARG A 96 2.17 -23.94 -3.85
CA ARG A 96 1.79 -22.66 -4.47
C ARG A 96 1.28 -21.67 -3.45
N GLY A 97 0.47 -22.13 -2.48
CA GLY A 97 -0.02 -21.29 -1.40
C GLY A 97 1.08 -20.78 -0.48
N SER A 98 2.03 -21.65 -0.10
CA SER A 98 3.18 -21.24 0.70
C SER A 98 4.04 -20.20 -0.01
N ALA A 99 4.33 -20.42 -1.30
CA ALA A 99 5.10 -19.47 -2.11
C ALA A 99 4.36 -18.13 -2.26
N TRP A 100 3.04 -18.15 -2.48
CA TRP A 100 2.23 -16.94 -2.60
C TRP A 100 2.12 -16.16 -1.28
N LEU A 101 2.08 -16.86 -0.15
CA LEU A 101 2.09 -16.22 1.17
C LEU A 101 3.41 -15.51 1.42
N VAL A 102 4.55 -16.15 1.13
CA VAL A 102 5.88 -15.51 1.24
C VAL A 102 5.96 -14.30 0.32
N PHE A 103 5.52 -14.43 -0.94
CA PHE A 103 5.47 -13.32 -1.88
C PHE A 103 4.62 -12.15 -1.35
N SER A 104 3.42 -12.45 -0.85
CA SER A 104 2.51 -11.45 -0.28
C SER A 104 3.16 -10.75 0.92
N LEU A 105 3.80 -11.49 1.82
CA LEU A 105 4.51 -10.92 2.97
C LEU A 105 5.63 -9.98 2.54
N VAL A 106 6.46 -10.41 1.58
CA VAL A 106 7.54 -9.58 1.02
C VAL A 106 6.98 -8.31 0.39
N LEU A 107 5.90 -8.41 -0.39
CA LEU A 107 5.24 -7.25 -1.01
C LEU A 107 4.79 -6.24 0.06
N HIS A 108 4.09 -6.70 1.10
CA HIS A 108 3.63 -5.83 2.19
C HIS A 108 4.80 -5.18 2.92
N PHE A 109 5.84 -5.96 3.22
CA PHE A 109 7.06 -5.44 3.84
C PHE A 109 7.71 -4.34 2.98
N VAL A 110 7.85 -4.58 1.68
CA VAL A 110 8.40 -3.58 0.73
C VAL A 110 7.55 -2.32 0.72
N VAL A 111 6.22 -2.43 0.66
CA VAL A 111 5.29 -1.28 0.70
C VAL A 111 5.53 -0.44 1.96
N VAL A 112 5.64 -1.07 3.13
CA VAL A 112 5.90 -0.39 4.40
C VAL A 112 7.28 0.28 4.41
N CYS A 113 8.34 -0.43 3.99
CA CYS A 113 9.69 0.14 3.92
C CYS A 113 9.75 1.36 2.99
N VAL A 114 9.08 1.31 1.84
CA VAL A 114 9.03 2.42 0.88
C VAL A 114 8.26 3.61 1.45
N LEU A 115 7.17 3.37 2.18
CA LEU A 115 6.44 4.42 2.88
C LEU A 115 7.33 5.10 3.93
N LEU A 116 7.99 4.32 4.79
CA LEU A 116 8.91 4.84 5.82
C LEU A 116 10.06 5.64 5.20
N TRP A 117 10.64 5.14 4.10
CA TRP A 117 11.69 5.85 3.36
C TRP A 117 11.18 7.19 2.83
N ALA A 118 9.97 7.24 2.25
CA ALA A 118 9.37 8.47 1.78
C ALA A 118 9.13 9.49 2.90
N PHE A 119 8.70 9.03 4.08
CA PHE A 119 8.56 9.87 5.27
C PHE A 119 9.91 10.42 5.73
N ALA A 120 10.92 9.57 5.87
CA ALA A 120 12.25 9.97 6.30
C ALA A 120 12.86 11.03 5.37
N VAL A 121 12.77 10.83 4.04
CA VAL A 121 13.26 11.81 3.05
C VAL A 121 12.53 13.14 3.18
N ARG A 122 11.21 13.13 3.42
CA ARG A 122 10.43 14.35 3.63
C ARG A 122 10.80 15.09 4.91
N MET A 123 10.92 14.38 6.03
CA MET A 123 11.33 14.97 7.30
C MET A 123 12.70 15.62 7.18
N LEU A 124 13.67 14.93 6.58
CA LEU A 124 15.00 15.48 6.32
C LEU A 124 14.95 16.74 5.43
N ALA A 125 14.10 16.74 4.39
CA ALA A 125 13.92 17.92 3.54
C ALA A 125 13.29 19.10 4.29
N MET A 126 12.37 18.86 5.23
CA MET A 126 11.79 19.90 6.08
C MET A 126 12.82 20.51 7.01
N PHE A 127 13.60 19.69 7.73
CA PHE A 127 14.64 20.17 8.63
C PHE A 127 15.72 21.00 7.91
N ARG A 128 16.13 20.58 6.71
CA ARG A 128 17.08 21.34 5.87
C ARG A 128 16.55 22.73 5.48
N ARG A 129 15.25 22.85 5.23
CA ARG A 129 14.62 24.14 4.86
C ARG A 129 14.53 25.08 6.07
N SER A 130 14.13 24.57 7.23
CA SER A 130 14.06 25.36 8.47
C SER A 130 15.44 25.87 8.90
N GLY A 131 16.49 25.05 8.78
CA GLY A 131 17.87 25.45 9.09
C GLY A 131 18.46 26.48 8.13
N ALA A 132 18.10 26.42 6.84
CA ALA A 132 18.53 27.41 5.85
C ALA A 132 17.84 28.78 6.05
N GLY A 133 16.55 28.78 6.40
CA GLY A 133 15.81 30.02 6.71
C GLY A 133 16.37 30.74 7.94
N SER A 134 16.79 29.99 8.97
CA SER A 134 17.41 30.57 10.17
C SER A 134 18.81 31.15 9.94
N ARG A 135 19.56 30.69 8.92
CA ARG A 135 20.88 31.24 8.57
C ARG A 135 20.81 32.45 7.65
N ALA A 136 19.72 32.63 6.91
CA ALA A 136 19.51 33.81 6.05
C ALA A 136 18.92 35.00 6.82
N ALA A 137 18.44 34.79 8.05
CA ALA A 137 17.86 35.82 8.92
C ALA A 137 18.85 36.38 9.95
N ASN A 138 20.09 35.86 10.00
CA ASN A 138 21.22 36.36 10.79
C ASN A 138 22.27 36.94 9.84
#